data_AF-A0ABC8QVA2-F1
#
_entry.id   AF-A0ABC8QVA2-F1
#
_cell.length_a   1.000
_cell.length_b   1.000
_cell.length_c   1.000
_cell.angle_alpha   90.00
_cell.angle_beta   90.00
_cell.angle_gamma   90.00
#
_symmetry.space_group_name_H-M   'P 1'
#
loop_
_entity.id
_entity.type
_entity.pdbx_description
1 polymer ?
#
loop_
_entity_poly.entity_id
_entity_poly.type
_entity_poly.pdbx_seq_one_letter_code
_entity_poly.pdbx_strand_id
1 'polypeptide(L)' 'MSSVYVSEPPTKGKVIVNTTHGPLDIELWPKEAPKAVRNFVQLCLEGYYDHTIFHRIIKDFMVQGGDPTGTGQ' A
#
# COMPACT_ATOMS: atom_id res chain seq x y z
N MET A 1 19.54 -25.64 -9.11
CA MET A 1 18.23 -25.04 -8.77
C MET A 1 18.42 -24.33 -7.44
N SER A 2 18.57 -23.01 -7.45
CA SER A 2 18.76 -22.23 -6.23
C SER A 2 17.49 -22.31 -5.39
N SER A 3 17.55 -23.05 -4.28
CA SER A 3 16.48 -23.12 -3.28
C SER A 3 16.46 -21.80 -2.50
N VAL A 4 15.86 -20.77 -3.08
CA VAL A 4 15.50 -19.58 -2.34
C VAL A 4 14.23 -19.95 -1.56
N TYR A 5 14.40 -20.28 -0.29
CA TYR A 5 13.28 -20.53 0.60
C TYR A 5 12.61 -19.19 0.91
N VAL A 6 11.37 -19.04 0.43
CA VAL A 6 10.49 -17.91 0.78
C VAL A 6 9.87 -18.27 2.12
N SER A 7 10.17 -17.49 3.17
CA SER A 7 9.71 -17.73 4.54
C SER A 7 8.44 -16.94 4.87
N GLU A 8 8.10 -15.98 4.03
CA GLU A 8 6.93 -15.13 4.17
C GLU A 8 5.64 -15.93 4.04
N PRO A 9 4.61 -15.60 4.85
CA PRO A 9 3.32 -16.24 4.74
C PRO A 9 2.64 -15.89 3.40
N PRO A 10 1.72 -16.72 2.90
CA PRO A 10 0.99 -16.42 1.68
C PRO A 10 0.07 -15.20 1.88
N THR A 11 0.06 -14.31 0.89
CA THR A 11 -0.86 -13.16 0.82
C THR A 11 -2.28 -13.62 0.45
N LYS A 12 -3.28 -12.77 0.74
CA LYS A 12 -4.66 -12.98 0.31
C LYS A 12 -5.34 -11.65 0.00
N GLY A 13 -5.53 -11.40 -1.29
CA GLY A 13 -6.12 -10.16 -1.79
C GLY A 13 -5.07 -9.23 -2.40
N LYS A 14 -5.51 -8.46 -3.40
CA LYS A 14 -4.67 -7.57 -4.19
C LYS A 14 -5.42 -6.26 -4.44
N VAL A 15 -4.71 -5.14 -4.35
CA VAL A 15 -5.20 -3.80 -4.68
C VAL A 15 -4.27 -3.19 -5.71
N ILE A 16 -4.83 -2.53 -6.73
CA ILE A 16 -4.06 -1.81 -7.74
C ILE A 16 -4.19 -0.32 -7.45
N VAL A 17 -3.08 0.33 -7.15
CA VAL A 17 -3.02 1.78 -6.94
C VAL A 17 -2.55 2.42 -8.24
N ASN A 18 -3.44 3.11 -8.92
CA ASN A 18 -3.10 3.85 -10.14
C ASN A 18 -2.49 5.20 -9.76
N THR A 19 -1.20 5.37 -10.01
CA THR A 19 -0.50 6.63 -9.75
C THR A 19 -0.13 7.34 -11.04
N THR A 20 0.29 8.61 -10.94
CA THR A 20 0.83 9.38 -12.07
C THR A 20 2.11 8.78 -12.67
N HIS A 21 2.80 7.91 -11.93
CA HIS A 21 4.03 7.24 -12.37
C HIS A 21 3.79 5.78 -12.82
N GLY A 22 2.53 5.34 -12.86
CA GLY A 22 2.13 3.99 -13.28
C GLY A 22 1.31 3.23 -12.23
N PRO A 23 0.77 2.06 -12.60
CA PRO A 23 0.04 1.19 -11.68
C PRO A 23 0.99 0.49 -10.71
N LEU A 24 0.59 0.42 -9.44
CA LEU A 24 1.32 -0.27 -8.39
C LEU A 24 0.44 -1.38 -7.79
N ASP A 25 0.88 -2.62 -7.96
CA ASP A 25 0.19 -3.81 -7.50
C ASP A 25 0.59 -4.14 -6.06
N ILE A 26 -0.36 -4.10 -5.12
CA ILE A 26 -0.13 -4.39 -3.70
C ILE A 26 -0.85 -5.67 -3.32
N GLU A 27 -0.09 -6.67 -2.87
CA GLU A 27 -0.65 -7.85 -2.21
C GLU A 27 -0.74 -7.62 -0.70
N LEU A 28 -1.80 -8.15 -0.08
CA LEU A 28 -2.13 -7.87 1.32
C LEU A 28 -2.10 -9.16 2.16
N TRP A 29 -1.71 -9.01 3.42
CA TRP A 29 -1.72 -10.06 4.44
C TRP A 29 -2.87 -9.86 5.44
N PRO A 30 -4.13 -10.19 5.07
CA PRO A 30 -5.28 -9.96 5.94
C PRO A 30 -5.32 -10.87 7.16
N LYS A 31 -4.62 -12.02 7.13
CA LYS A 31 -4.57 -12.95 8.25
C LYS A 31 -3.65 -12.41 9.35
N GLU A 32 -2.53 -11.83 8.96
CA GLU A 32 -1.49 -11.29 9.83
C GLU A 32 -1.87 -9.88 10.33
N ALA A 33 -2.44 -9.03 9.46
CA ALA A 33 -2.78 -7.64 9.78
C ALA A 33 -4.27 -7.29 9.46
N PRO A 34 -5.25 -7.98 10.06
CA PRO A 34 -6.67 -7.88 9.66
C PRO A 34 -7.26 -6.47 9.80
N LYS A 35 -6.90 -5.74 10.86
CA LYS A 35 -7.43 -4.38 11.11
C LYS A 35 -6.88 -3.37 10.11
N ALA A 36 -5.57 -3.42 9.86
CA ALA A 36 -4.91 -2.51 8.92
C ALA A 36 -5.39 -2.75 7.49
N VAL A 37 -5.45 -4.03 7.07
CA VAL A 37 -5.93 -4.40 5.74
C VAL A 37 -7.39 -4.02 5.54
N ARG A 38 -8.26 -4.25 6.56
CA ARG A 38 -9.66 -3.82 6.49
C ARG A 38 -9.77 -2.30 6.30
N ASN A 39 -9.04 -1.53 7.12
CA ASN A 39 -9.07 -0.07 7.02
C ASN A 39 -8.58 0.41 5.65
N PHE A 40 -7.47 -0.12 5.17
CA PHE A 40 -6.91 0.24 3.87
C PHE A 40 -7.89 -0.05 2.73
N VAL A 41 -8.44 -1.26 2.68
CA VAL A 41 -9.40 -1.64 1.62
C VAL A 41 -10.67 -0.79 1.70
N GLN A 42 -11.17 -0.51 2.90
CA GLN A 42 -12.34 0.36 3.06
C GLN A 42 -12.08 1.77 2.52
N LEU A 43 -10.97 2.40 2.90
CA LEU A 43 -10.59 3.73 2.41
C LEU A 43 -10.38 3.76 0.89
N CYS A 44 -9.84 2.69 0.31
CA CYS A 44 -9.76 2.54 -1.15
C CYS A 44 -11.16 2.48 -1.80
N LEU A 45 -12.09 1.72 -1.25
CA LEU A 45 -13.46 1.59 -1.79
C LEU A 45 -14.28 2.88 -1.65
N GLU A 46 -13.99 3.69 -0.62
CA GLU A 46 -14.60 5.00 -0.40
C GLU A 46 -14.00 6.11 -1.27
N GLY A 47 -12.96 5.81 -2.07
CA GLY A 47 -12.24 6.82 -2.88
C GLY A 47 -11.43 7.81 -2.05
N TYR A 48 -11.15 7.50 -0.77
CA TYR A 48 -10.48 8.42 0.15
C TYR A 48 -9.05 8.79 -0.29
N TYR A 49 -8.38 7.85 -0.98
CA TYR A 49 -7.02 8.06 -1.49
C TYR A 49 -6.99 8.73 -2.88
N ASP A 50 -8.13 8.99 -3.49
CA ASP A 50 -8.18 9.62 -4.80
C ASP A 50 -7.58 11.03 -4.74
N HIS A 51 -6.72 11.34 -5.71
CA HIS A 51 -5.98 12.60 -5.79
C HIS A 51 -5.06 12.92 -4.60
N THR A 52 -4.83 11.96 -3.68
CA THR A 52 -3.84 12.13 -2.61
C THR A 52 -2.41 12.05 -3.16
N ILE A 53 -1.51 12.88 -2.63
CA ILE A 53 -0.11 12.94 -3.07
C ILE A 53 0.81 12.13 -2.14
N PHE A 54 1.96 11.73 -2.69
CA PHE A 54 3.10 11.27 -1.90
C PHE A 54 3.89 12.49 -1.41
N HIS A 55 3.54 13.00 -0.23
CA HIS A 55 4.04 14.28 0.29
C HIS A 55 5.45 14.19 0.91
N ARG A 56 5.95 12.99 1.24
CA ARG A 56 7.26 12.82 1.86
C ARG A 56 8.08 11.73 1.19
N ILE A 57 9.30 12.09 0.76
CA ILE A 57 10.24 11.21 0.08
C ILE A 57 11.60 11.30 0.79
N ILE A 58 12.07 10.17 1.30
CA ILE A 58 13.42 9.99 1.84
C ILE A 58 14.12 9.00 0.92
N LYS A 59 15.10 9.49 0.15
CA LYS A 59 15.82 8.69 -0.83
C LYS A 59 16.43 7.45 -0.17
N ASP A 60 16.31 6.31 -0.85
CA ASP A 60 16.83 5.00 -0.43
C ASP A 60 16.24 4.47 0.89
N PHE A 61 15.13 5.05 1.36
CA PHE A 61 14.48 4.65 2.62
C PHE A 61 12.96 4.50 2.49
N MET A 62 12.24 5.58 2.15
CA MET A 62 10.78 5.57 2.24
C MET A 62 10.13 6.63 1.35
N VAL A 63 8.96 6.28 0.81
CA VAL A 63 7.99 7.21 0.26
C VAL A 63 6.69 7.08 1.06
N GLN A 64 6.10 8.21 1.45
CA GLN A 64 4.90 8.28 2.30
C GLN A 64 3.82 9.12 1.62
N GLY A 65 2.58 8.63 1.70
CA GLY A 65 1.38 9.24 1.14
C GLY A 65 0.15 8.89 1.97
N GLY A 66 -1.03 9.02 1.39
CA GLY A 66 -2.30 8.66 2.04
C GLY A 66 -2.88 9.73 2.98
N ASP A 67 -2.36 10.96 2.91
CA ASP A 67 -2.91 12.13 3.59
C ASP A 67 -3.69 13.01 2.59
N PRO A 68 -5.01 13.17 2.73
CA PRO A 68 -5.81 14.04 1.86
C PRO A 68 -5.47 15.53 1.97
N THR A 69 -4.90 15.97 3.09
CA THR A 69 -4.46 17.36 3.27
C THR A 69 -3.11 17.61 2.62
N GLY A 70 -2.31 16.56 2.39
CA GLY A 70 -0.96 16.63 1.87
C GLY A 70 0.05 17.30 2.80
N THR A 71 -0.30 17.54 4.06
CA THR A 71 0.54 18.24 5.04
C THR A 71 1.49 17.31 5.78
N GLY A 72 1.16 16.01 5.86
CA GLY A 72 1.98 14.98 6.49
C GLY A 72 2.07 15.07 8.01
N GLN A 73 1.07 15.71 8.65
CA GLN A 73 0.95 15.81 10.12
C GLN A 73 0.31 14.57 10.75
#